data_AF-A0A858X033-F1
#
_entry.id   AF-A0A858X033-F1
#
_cell.length_a   1.000
_cell.length_b   1.000
_cell.length_c   1.000
_cell.angle_alpha   90.00
_cell.angle_beta   90.00
_cell.angle_gamma   90.00
#
_symmetry.space_group_name_H-M   'P 1'
#
loop_
_entity.id
_entity.type
_entity.pdbx_description
1 polymer ?
#
loop_
_entity_poly.entity_id
_entity_poly.type
_entity_poly.pdbx_seq_one_letter_code
_entity_poly.pdbx_strand_id
1 'polypeptide(L)'
;MQEAPHGAQAGVKQRSAEIGVALLTLLFGLIVIYGSLKVGIGWGSDGPEAGFFPFYVGLFIVGGSVINLVSGLRENPDAIASEYSQLRQVLKVLVPTTIYCFLVEPLGIYIPSFLLIAVFMKWLGKYSWPLTAAIAFGVPAAFYFVFEKWFLIPLPKGPVEALLGL
;
A
#
# COMPACT_ATOMS: atom_id res chain seq x y z
N MET A 1 26.81 -12.14 -43.41
CA MET A 1 26.30 -11.31 -42.30
C MET A 1 26.04 -12.26 -41.14
N GLN A 2 26.87 -12.21 -40.10
CA GLN A 2 26.76 -13.04 -38.90
C GLN A 2 25.68 -12.46 -37.98
N GLU A 3 24.66 -13.26 -37.67
CA GLU A 3 23.70 -12.95 -36.62
C GLU A 3 24.43 -12.99 -35.27
N ALA A 4 24.40 -11.87 -34.56
CA ALA A 4 24.95 -11.77 -33.22
C ALA A 4 24.11 -12.62 -32.23
N PRO A 5 24.73 -13.39 -31.33
CA PRO A 5 23.99 -14.15 -30.33
C PRO A 5 23.25 -13.19 -29.42
N HIS A 6 21.92 -13.35 -29.35
CA HIS A 6 21.06 -12.65 -28.41
C HIS A 6 21.62 -12.84 -26.99
N GLY A 7 22.01 -11.71 -26.38
CA GLY A 7 22.55 -11.68 -25.03
C GLY A 7 21.62 -12.42 -24.07
N ALA A 8 22.14 -13.47 -23.45
CA ALA A 8 21.50 -14.16 -22.36
C ALA A 8 21.24 -13.13 -21.24
N GLN A 9 20.00 -12.63 -21.18
CA GLN A 9 19.56 -11.82 -20.06
C GLN A 9 19.59 -12.72 -18.82
N ALA A 10 20.42 -12.37 -17.84
CA ALA A 10 20.47 -13.00 -16.54
C ALA A 10 19.14 -12.73 -15.81
N GLY A 11 18.12 -13.53 -16.09
CA GLY A 11 16.83 -13.52 -15.41
C GLY A 11 16.80 -14.55 -14.30
N VAL A 12 16.20 -14.20 -13.16
CA VAL A 12 15.79 -15.20 -12.16
C VAL A 12 14.83 -16.18 -12.84
N LYS A 13 14.97 -17.49 -12.59
CA LYS A 13 14.01 -18.48 -13.09
C LYS A 13 12.61 -18.07 -12.65
N GLN A 14 11.67 -17.93 -13.58
CA GLN A 14 10.33 -17.38 -13.31
C GLN A 14 9.65 -18.06 -12.12
N ARG A 15 9.75 -19.38 -12.05
CA ARG A 15 9.29 -20.17 -10.91
C ARG A 15 9.82 -19.68 -9.56
N SER A 16 11.11 -19.35 -9.45
CA SER A 16 11.71 -18.88 -8.20
C SER A 16 11.23 -17.49 -7.81
N ALA A 17 10.96 -16.64 -8.80
CA ALA A 17 10.46 -15.29 -8.58
C ALA A 17 8.97 -15.30 -8.19
N GLU A 18 8.14 -16.09 -8.87
CA GLU A 18 6.73 -16.32 -8.50
C GLU A 18 6.59 -16.90 -7.09
N ILE A 19 7.38 -17.91 -6.75
CA ILE A 19 7.43 -18.48 -5.38
C ILE A 19 7.87 -17.40 -4.38
N GLY A 20 8.89 -16.61 -4.71
CA GLY A 20 9.37 -15.53 -3.86
C GLY A 20 8.31 -14.47 -3.58
N VAL A 21 7.62 -13.99 -4.61
CA VAL A 21 6.52 -13.03 -4.48
C VAL A 21 5.36 -13.63 -3.69
N ALA A 22 4.97 -14.87 -3.98
CA ALA A 22 3.89 -15.55 -3.26
C ALA A 22 4.21 -15.69 -1.76
N LEU A 23 5.46 -16.01 -1.39
CA LEU A 23 5.90 -16.07 0.00
C LEU A 23 5.90 -14.68 0.66
N LEU A 24 6.34 -13.65 -0.05
CA LEU A 24 6.33 -12.27 0.46
C LEU A 24 4.92 -11.75 0.69
N THR A 25 4.00 -11.98 -0.26
CA THR A 25 2.59 -11.56 -0.12
C THR A 25 1.87 -12.40 0.93
N LEU A 26 2.21 -13.69 1.06
CA LEU A 26 1.72 -14.54 2.15
C LEU A 26 2.14 -13.98 3.51
N LEU A 27 3.42 -13.66 3.69
CA LEU A 27 3.95 -13.06 4.91
C LEU A 27 3.26 -11.72 5.21
N PHE A 28 3.10 -10.86 4.21
CA PHE A 28 2.39 -9.60 4.35
C PHE A 28 0.93 -9.80 4.79
N GLY A 29 0.20 -10.72 4.17
CA GLY A 29 -1.17 -11.06 4.56
C GLY A 29 -1.26 -11.57 6.00
N LEU A 30 -0.31 -12.40 6.44
CA LEU A 30 -0.25 -12.86 7.83
C LEU A 30 0.04 -11.73 8.82
N ILE A 31 0.94 -10.79 8.48
CA ILE A 31 1.20 -9.59 9.28
C ILE A 31 -0.07 -8.74 9.42
N VAL A 32 -0.80 -8.55 8.32
CA VAL A 32 -2.08 -7.81 8.32
C VAL A 32 -3.09 -8.51 9.23
N ILE A 33 -3.30 -9.82 9.08
CA ILE A 33 -4.22 -10.59 9.94
C ILE A 33 -3.83 -10.46 11.42
N TYR A 34 -2.55 -10.62 11.75
CA TYR A 34 -2.07 -10.50 13.11
C TYR A 34 -2.29 -9.09 13.69
N GLY A 35 -2.04 -8.06 12.89
CA GLY A 35 -2.34 -6.67 13.24
C GLY A 35 -3.82 -6.45 13.48
N SER A 36 -4.69 -6.96 12.60
CA SER A 36 -6.15 -6.87 12.73
C SER A 36 -6.67 -7.52 14.01
N LEU A 37 -6.15 -8.70 14.36
CA LEU A 37 -6.52 -9.38 15.59
C LEU A 37 -6.18 -8.56 16.84
N LYS A 38 -5.07 -7.79 16.81
CA LYS A 38 -4.70 -6.91 17.93
C LYS A 38 -5.64 -5.72 18.11
N VAL A 39 -6.20 -5.20 17.03
CA VAL A 39 -7.09 -4.02 17.06
C VAL A 39 -8.58 -4.40 17.02
N GLY A 40 -8.89 -5.68 17.15
CA GLY A 40 -10.24 -6.21 17.20
C GLY A 40 -10.86 -6.47 15.83
N ILE A 41 -11.44 -7.67 15.65
CA ILE A 41 -12.13 -8.10 14.42
C ILE A 41 -13.63 -8.31 14.64
N GLY A 42 -14.14 -7.90 15.80
CA GLY A 42 -15.52 -8.08 16.20
C GLY A 42 -16.42 -6.97 15.68
N TRP A 43 -17.68 -7.06 16.08
CA TRP A 43 -18.68 -6.02 15.88
C TRP A 43 -19.09 -5.49 17.25
N GLY A 44 -18.69 -4.25 17.54
CA GLY A 44 -18.99 -3.57 18.79
C GLY A 44 -20.34 -2.86 18.77
N SER A 45 -20.66 -2.16 19.88
CA SER A 45 -21.85 -1.31 19.98
C SER A 45 -21.89 -0.20 18.94
N ASP A 46 -20.70 0.26 18.51
CA ASP A 46 -20.54 1.42 17.64
C ASP A 46 -20.23 1.01 16.19
N GLY A 47 -20.30 -0.29 15.87
CA GLY A 47 -20.04 -0.84 14.53
C GLY A 47 -18.84 -1.79 14.48
N PRO A 48 -18.33 -2.09 13.26
CA PRO A 48 -17.19 -2.98 13.09
C PRO A 48 -15.93 -2.38 13.71
N GLU A 49 -15.17 -3.19 14.44
CA GLU A 49 -13.89 -2.78 15.02
C GLU A 49 -12.86 -2.48 13.93
N ALA A 50 -11.79 -1.76 14.29
CA ALA A 50 -10.78 -1.28 13.34
C ALA A 50 -10.10 -2.41 12.55
N GLY A 51 -9.99 -3.61 13.12
CA GLY A 51 -9.41 -4.78 12.49
C GLY A 51 -10.38 -5.60 11.66
N PHE A 52 -11.70 -5.39 11.78
CA PHE A 52 -12.72 -6.17 11.06
C PHE A 52 -12.44 -6.19 9.56
N PHE A 53 -12.34 -5.02 8.93
CA PHE A 53 -12.14 -4.94 7.48
C PHE A 53 -10.75 -5.45 7.04
N PRO A 54 -9.62 -5.00 7.64
CA PRO A 54 -8.31 -5.48 7.22
C PRO A 54 -8.10 -6.99 7.43
N PHE A 55 -8.81 -7.62 8.38
CA PHE A 55 -8.75 -9.06 8.60
C PHE A 55 -9.22 -9.86 7.39
N TYR A 56 -10.40 -9.54 6.84
CA TYR A 56 -10.92 -10.25 5.66
C TYR A 56 -10.06 -9.99 4.42
N VAL A 57 -9.57 -8.76 4.24
CA VAL A 57 -8.61 -8.45 3.17
C VAL A 57 -7.35 -9.30 3.32
N GLY A 58 -6.82 -9.43 4.54
CA GLY A 58 -5.70 -10.30 4.87
C GLY A 58 -5.96 -11.77 4.51
N LEU A 59 -7.15 -12.30 4.80
CA LEU A 59 -7.54 -13.66 4.42
C LEU A 59 -7.53 -13.87 2.91
N PHE A 60 -8.05 -12.91 2.13
CA PHE A 60 -8.01 -12.99 0.67
C PHE A 60 -6.57 -12.93 0.12
N ILE A 61 -5.71 -12.09 0.71
CA ILE A 61 -4.29 -12.01 0.35
C ILE A 61 -3.60 -13.36 0.63
N VAL A 62 -3.81 -13.93 1.81
CA VAL A 62 -3.24 -15.25 2.18
C VAL A 62 -3.75 -16.34 1.25
N GLY A 63 -5.07 -16.39 1.00
CA GLY A 63 -5.69 -17.37 0.10
C GLY A 63 -5.13 -17.29 -1.32
N GLY A 64 -5.09 -16.08 -1.90
CA GLY A 64 -4.50 -15.85 -3.23
C GLY A 64 -3.00 -16.21 -3.28
N SER A 65 -2.25 -15.90 -2.22
CA SER A 65 -0.82 -16.23 -2.13
C SER A 65 -0.57 -17.73 -2.06
N VAL A 66 -1.41 -18.49 -1.33
CA VAL A 66 -1.33 -19.96 -1.29
C VAL A 66 -1.66 -20.55 -2.65
N ILE A 67 -2.68 -20.05 -3.34
CA ILE A 67 -3.03 -20.49 -4.70
C ILE A 67 -1.85 -20.25 -5.64
N ASN A 68 -1.26 -19.06 -5.63
CA ASN A 68 -0.09 -18.74 -6.45
C ASN A 68 1.12 -19.62 -6.12
N LEU A 69 1.38 -19.89 -4.84
CA LEU A 69 2.48 -20.75 -4.41
C LEU A 69 2.30 -22.18 -4.92
N VAL A 70 1.08 -22.73 -4.81
CA VAL A 70 0.77 -24.08 -5.32
C VAL A 70 0.87 -24.14 -6.84
N SER A 71 0.40 -23.12 -7.56
CA SER A 71 0.51 -23.02 -9.02
C SER A 71 1.97 -22.98 -9.46
N GLY A 72 2.79 -22.08 -8.91
CA GLY A 72 4.22 -21.98 -9.23
C GLY A 72 5.03 -23.24 -8.85
N LEU A 73 4.59 -23.99 -7.84
CA LEU A 73 5.19 -25.29 -7.52
C LEU A 73 4.86 -26.37 -8.56
N ARG A 74 3.73 -26.28 -9.26
CA ARG A 74 3.25 -27.25 -10.26
C ARG A 74 3.72 -26.97 -11.68
N GLU A 75 4.21 -25.76 -11.96
CA GLU A 75 4.54 -25.30 -13.32
C GLU A 75 5.99 -25.63 -13.75
N ASN A 76 6.18 -25.90 -15.06
CA ASN A 76 7.49 -26.26 -15.62
C ASN A 76 8.40 -25.02 -15.81
N PRO A 77 9.71 -25.11 -15.54
CA PRO A 77 10.60 -23.96 -15.29
C PRO A 77 11.08 -23.15 -16.52
N ASP A 78 10.45 -23.28 -17.69
CA ASP A 78 11.08 -22.88 -18.98
C ASP A 78 10.75 -21.47 -19.48
N ALA A 79 10.16 -20.61 -18.65
CA ALA A 79 9.91 -19.21 -19.01
C ALA A 79 10.86 -18.25 -18.26
N ILE A 80 11.39 -17.26 -19.00
CA ILE A 80 12.26 -16.19 -18.46
C ILE A 80 11.35 -15.05 -17.98
N ALA A 81 11.46 -14.69 -16.70
CA ALA A 81 10.58 -13.71 -16.07
C ALA A 81 10.79 -12.28 -16.59
N SER A 82 9.70 -11.61 -16.97
CA SER A 82 9.63 -10.17 -17.29
C SER A 82 9.14 -9.33 -16.08
N GLU A 83 9.46 -9.78 -14.86
CA GLU A 83 8.82 -9.32 -13.61
C GLU A 83 9.37 -8.02 -13.02
N TYR A 84 10.54 -7.54 -13.44
CA TYR A 84 11.13 -6.31 -12.88
C TYR A 84 10.21 -5.08 -13.04
N SER A 85 9.38 -5.08 -14.09
CA SER A 85 8.39 -4.03 -14.33
C SER A 85 7.27 -4.01 -13.28
N GLN A 86 6.76 -5.19 -12.89
CA GLN A 86 5.67 -5.35 -11.95
C GLN A 86 6.13 -5.07 -10.51
N LEU A 87 7.29 -5.60 -10.11
CA LEU A 87 7.88 -5.31 -8.80
C LEU A 87 8.12 -3.80 -8.62
N ARG A 88 8.59 -3.13 -9.68
CA ARG A 88 8.76 -1.66 -9.67
C ARG A 88 7.43 -0.94 -9.45
N GLN A 89 6.33 -1.44 -9.98
CA GLN A 89 5.01 -0.84 -9.78
C GLN A 89 4.49 -1.02 -8.34
N VAL A 90 4.71 -2.19 -7.74
CA VAL A 90 4.40 -2.42 -6.32
C VAL A 90 5.22 -1.49 -5.43
N LEU A 91 6.53 -1.40 -5.66
CA LEU A 91 7.43 -0.52 -4.89
C LEU A 91 7.07 0.96 -5.02
N LYS A 92 6.56 1.40 -6.18
CA LYS A 92 6.09 2.78 -6.39
C LYS A 92 4.94 3.17 -5.46
N VAL A 93 4.15 2.21 -4.99
CA VAL A 93 3.06 2.46 -4.05
C VAL A 93 3.52 2.19 -2.62
N LEU A 94 4.19 1.04 -2.39
CA LEU A 94 4.60 0.59 -1.06
C LEU A 94 5.58 1.54 -0.38
N VAL A 95 6.57 2.07 -1.11
CA VAL A 95 7.60 2.93 -0.51
C VAL A 95 7.00 4.26 -0.03
N PRO A 96 6.26 5.03 -0.85
CA PRO A 96 5.65 6.27 -0.37
C PRO A 96 4.61 6.07 0.73
N THR A 97 3.82 5.00 0.69
CA THR A 97 2.83 4.72 1.76
C THR A 97 3.50 4.32 3.07
N THR A 98 4.60 3.58 3.00
CA THR A 98 5.42 3.27 4.19
C THR A 98 5.99 4.54 4.81
N ILE A 99 6.57 5.43 3.99
CA ILE A 99 7.06 6.74 4.44
C ILE A 99 5.92 7.54 5.07
N TYR A 100 4.74 7.56 4.46
CA TYR A 100 3.55 8.20 5.02
C TYR A 100 3.25 7.70 6.43
N CYS A 101 3.20 6.38 6.66
CA CYS A 101 2.94 5.83 7.99
C CYS A 101 3.94 6.33 9.05
N PHE A 102 5.23 6.40 8.70
CA PHE A 102 6.27 6.93 9.60
C PHE A 102 6.16 8.44 9.83
N LEU A 103 5.65 9.20 8.86
CA LEU A 103 5.47 10.65 8.99
C LEU A 103 4.22 11.00 9.83
N VAL A 104 3.21 10.14 9.89
CA VAL A 104 1.98 10.39 10.66
C VAL A 104 2.26 10.53 12.15
N GLU A 105 3.17 9.74 12.71
CA GLU A 105 3.51 9.79 14.14
C GLU A 105 4.05 11.17 14.59
N PRO A 106 5.08 11.77 13.93
CA PRO A 106 5.59 13.08 14.32
C PRO A 106 4.87 14.27 13.70
N LEU A 107 4.17 14.14 12.56
CA LEU A 107 3.58 15.28 11.83
C LEU A 107 2.06 15.32 11.85
N GLY A 108 1.39 14.36 12.50
CA GLY A 108 -0.05 14.20 12.38
C GLY A 108 -0.46 13.67 11.01
N ILE A 109 -1.76 13.47 10.79
CA ILE A 109 -2.25 12.81 9.57
C ILE A 109 -2.35 13.76 8.36
N TYR A 110 -2.53 15.06 8.58
CA TYR A 110 -2.90 16.00 7.51
C TYR A 110 -1.74 16.33 6.56
N ILE A 111 -0.58 16.68 7.11
CA ILE A 111 0.61 17.02 6.29
C ILE A 111 1.08 15.81 5.48
N PRO A 112 1.26 14.60 6.07
CA PRO A 112 1.63 13.43 5.31
C PRO A 112 0.59 13.07 4.25
N SER A 113 -0.71 13.25 4.53
CA SER A 113 -1.77 13.01 3.54
C SER A 113 -1.67 13.96 2.35
N PHE A 114 -1.48 15.26 2.61
CA PHE A 114 -1.24 16.25 1.56
C PHE A 114 -0.06 15.85 0.68
N LEU A 115 1.08 15.51 1.29
CA LEU A 115 2.29 15.11 0.58
C LEU A 115 2.07 13.83 -0.23
N LEU A 116 1.47 12.81 0.37
CA LEU A 116 1.21 11.52 -0.29
C LEU A 116 0.31 11.70 -1.52
N ILE A 117 -0.79 12.43 -1.38
CA ILE A 117 -1.73 12.72 -2.48
C ILE A 117 -1.02 13.50 -3.59
N ALA A 118 -0.28 14.56 -3.23
CA ALA A 118 0.47 15.35 -4.21
C ALA A 118 1.51 14.50 -4.96
N VAL A 119 2.29 13.69 -4.24
CA VAL A 119 3.28 12.79 -4.84
C VAL A 119 2.60 11.79 -5.77
N PHE A 120 1.51 11.15 -5.35
CA PHE A 120 0.80 10.17 -6.19
C PHE A 120 0.22 10.82 -7.44
N MET A 121 -0.42 11.98 -7.30
CA MET A 121 -0.98 12.69 -8.43
C MET A 121 0.07 13.18 -9.43
N LYS A 122 1.23 13.66 -8.96
CA LYS A 122 2.30 14.14 -9.84
C LYS A 122 3.11 13.00 -10.44
N TRP A 123 3.49 12.01 -9.64
CA TRP A 123 4.43 10.98 -10.05
C TRP A 123 3.76 9.80 -10.76
N LEU A 124 2.64 9.29 -10.21
CA LEU A 124 1.92 8.14 -10.78
C LEU A 124 0.84 8.63 -11.76
N GLY A 125 0.04 9.62 -11.36
CA GLY A 125 -1.11 10.11 -12.13
C GLY A 125 -0.77 11.14 -13.22
N LYS A 126 0.40 11.79 -13.13
CA LYS A 126 0.85 12.86 -14.05
C LYS A 126 -0.18 13.98 -14.26
N TYR A 127 -0.97 14.31 -13.23
CA TYR A 127 -2.00 15.34 -13.30
C TYR A 127 -1.43 16.76 -13.34
N SER A 128 -2.24 17.74 -13.77
CA SER A 128 -1.89 19.15 -13.77
C SER A 128 -1.70 19.69 -12.34
N TRP A 129 -0.85 20.71 -12.18
CA TRP A 129 -0.57 21.32 -10.88
C TRP A 129 -1.81 21.91 -10.19
N PRO A 130 -2.71 22.63 -10.87
CA PRO A 130 -3.91 23.18 -10.24
C PRO A 130 -4.82 22.08 -9.67
N LEU A 131 -5.07 21.02 -10.45
CA LEU A 131 -5.89 19.90 -10.00
C LEU A 131 -5.24 19.15 -8.83
N THR A 132 -3.91 18.98 -8.89
CA THR A 132 -3.16 18.35 -7.81
C THR A 132 -3.26 19.15 -6.51
N ALA A 133 -3.07 20.47 -6.58
CA ALA A 133 -3.20 21.32 -5.39
C ALA A 133 -4.62 21.30 -4.84
N ALA A 134 -5.64 21.40 -5.71
CA ALA A 134 -7.04 21.36 -5.30
C ALA A 134 -7.38 20.07 -4.55
N ILE A 135 -6.96 18.90 -5.04
CA ILE A 135 -7.26 17.61 -4.39
C ILE A 135 -6.38 17.37 -3.16
N ALA A 136 -5.07 17.68 -3.24
CA ALA A 136 -4.15 17.47 -2.13
C ALA A 136 -4.50 18.32 -0.91
N PHE A 137 -5.03 19.54 -1.08
CA PHE A 137 -5.58 20.33 0.01
C PHE A 137 -7.03 19.95 0.35
N GLY A 138 -7.87 19.72 -0.67
CA GLY A 138 -9.30 19.50 -0.50
C GLY A 138 -9.63 18.22 0.26
N VAL A 139 -8.92 17.12 0.00
CA VAL A 139 -9.20 15.82 0.65
C VAL A 139 -8.86 15.85 2.15
N PRO A 140 -7.66 16.26 2.60
CA PRO A 140 -7.37 16.39 4.03
C PRO A 140 -8.30 17.40 4.73
N ALA A 141 -8.63 18.53 4.07
CA ALA A 141 -9.56 19.50 4.61
C ALA A 141 -10.97 18.92 4.80
N ALA A 142 -11.47 18.16 3.81
CA ALA A 142 -12.76 17.47 3.93
C ALA A 142 -12.76 16.48 5.10
N PHE A 143 -11.68 15.71 5.27
CA PHE A 143 -11.53 14.79 6.41
C PHE A 143 -11.54 15.54 7.75
N TYR A 144 -10.87 16.69 7.84
CA TYR A 144 -10.94 17.53 9.04
C TYR A 144 -12.38 17.95 9.38
N PHE A 145 -13.14 18.45 8.42
CA PHE A 145 -14.53 18.87 8.67
C PHE A 145 -15.43 17.67 9.04
N VAL A 146 -15.33 16.57 8.31
CA VAL A 146 -16.18 15.39 8.57
C VAL A 146 -15.86 14.75 9.92
N PHE A 147 -14.58 14.45 10.17
CA PHE A 147 -14.20 13.71 11.38
C PHE A 147 -14.12 14.62 12.60
N GLU A 148 -13.43 15.75 12.53
CA GLU A 148 -13.22 16.57 13.73
C GLU A 148 -14.37 17.53 14.02
N LYS A 149 -15.03 18.10 13.01
CA LYS A 149 -16.12 19.07 13.24
C LYS A 149 -17.50 18.45 13.30
N TRP A 150 -17.79 17.44 12.49
CA TRP A 150 -19.11 16.80 12.49
C TRP A 150 -19.15 15.58 13.39
N PHE A 151 -18.20 14.65 13.27
CA PHE A 151 -18.17 13.43 14.08
C PHE A 151 -17.47 13.60 15.43
N LEU A 152 -16.76 14.70 15.64
CA LEU A 152 -15.99 14.98 16.86
C LEU A 152 -14.98 13.86 17.21
N ILE A 153 -14.48 13.17 16.18
CA ILE A 153 -13.46 12.12 16.29
C ILE A 153 -12.08 12.78 16.15
N PRO A 154 -11.24 12.80 17.20
CA PRO A 154 -9.92 13.41 17.12
C PRO A 154 -9.02 12.56 16.23
N LEU A 155 -8.47 13.17 15.18
CA LEU A 155 -7.44 12.55 14.36
C LEU A 155 -6.04 12.84 14.92
N PRO A 156 -5.03 12.01 14.62
CA PRO A 156 -3.66 12.28 15.06
C PRO A 156 -3.18 13.64 14.54
N LYS A 157 -2.90 14.56 15.47
CA LYS A 157 -2.41 15.92 15.20
C LYS A 157 -0.92 16.01 15.45
N GLY A 158 -0.25 16.77 14.60
CA GLY A 158 1.17 17.06 14.72
C GLY A 158 1.44 18.43 15.32
N PRO A 159 2.73 18.81 15.39
CA PRO A 159 3.19 20.10 15.87
C PRO A 159 2.61 21.28 15.08
N VAL A 160 2.35 21.09 13.78
CA VAL A 160 1.84 22.17 12.93
C VAL A 160 0.38 22.47 13.27
N GLU A 161 -0.43 21.45 13.49
CA GLU A 161 -1.81 21.58 13.94
C GLU A 161 -1.87 22.21 15.34
N ALA A 162 -0.96 21.81 16.24
CA ALA A 162 -0.83 22.43 17.56
C ALA A 162 -0.45 23.93 17.47
N LEU A 163 0.44 24.31 16.54
CA LEU A 163 0.80 25.71 16.30
C LEU A 163 -0.35 26.53 15.71
N LEU A 164 -1.22 25.90 14.92
CA LEU A 164 -2.41 26.54 14.34
C LEU A 164 -3.60 26.59 15.31
N GLY A 165 -3.46 26.01 16.52
CA GLY A 165 -4.52 25.95 17.53
C GLY A 165 -5.70 25.07 17.12
N LEU A 166 -5.45 24.08 16.26
CA LEU A 166 -6.46 23.16 15.73
C LEU A 166 -6.63 21.93 16.62
#